data_AF-A0A930MGQ8-F1
#
_entry.id   AF-A0A930MGQ8-F1
#
_cell.length_a   1.000
_cell.length_b   1.000
_cell.length_c   1.000
_cell.angle_alpha   90.00
_cell.angle_beta   90.00
_cell.angle_gamma   90.00
#
_symmetry.space_group_name_H-M   'P 1'
#
loop_
_entity.id
_entity.type
_entity.pdbx_description
1 polymer ?
#
loop_
_entity_poly.entity_id
_entity_poly.type
_entity_poly.pdbx_seq_one_letter_code
_entity_poly.pdbx_strand_id
1 'polypeptide(L)' 'MVESFDKMLAGSLRLEEPWYIIGAEFYEEEPAIHIHVGVDKAAALCCPVCGAPTK' A
#
# COMPACT_ATOMS: atom_id res chain seq x y z
N MET A 1 -8.80 -15.75 -13.40
CA MET A 1 -7.94 -14.79 -12.67
C MET A 1 -8.86 -13.70 -12.15
N VAL A 2 -8.84 -13.41 -10.85
CA VAL A 2 -9.69 -12.35 -10.28
C VAL A 2 -9.23 -11.05 -10.89
N GLU A 3 -10.01 -10.49 -11.82
CA GLU A 3 -9.74 -9.16 -12.34
C GLU A 3 -9.79 -8.19 -11.15
N SER A 4 -8.63 -7.64 -10.81
CA SER A 4 -8.42 -6.64 -9.76
C SER A 4 -8.21 -7.14 -8.32
N PHE A 5 -7.40 -8.19 -8.10
CA PHE A 5 -6.88 -8.55 -6.77
C PHE A 5 -6.37 -7.32 -6.00
N ASP A 6 -5.63 -6.43 -6.67
CA ASP A 6 -5.13 -5.18 -6.08
C ASP A 6 -6.24 -4.21 -5.67
N LYS A 7 -7.33 -4.08 -6.46
CA LYS A 7 -8.46 -3.20 -6.08
C LYS A 7 -9.26 -3.77 -4.93
N MET A 8 -9.42 -5.11 -4.88
CA MET A 8 -10.03 -5.77 -3.74
C MET A 8 -9.23 -5.48 -2.48
N LEU A 9 -7.90 -5.63 -2.52
CA LEU A 9 -7.02 -5.31 -1.40
C LEU A 9 -7.07 -3.83 -1.02
N ALA A 10 -7.03 -2.92 -1.99
CA ALA A 10 -7.17 -1.48 -1.75
C ALA A 10 -8.47 -1.15 -0.99
N GLY A 11 -9.59 -1.73 -1.43
CA GLY A 11 -10.89 -1.57 -0.76
C GLY A 11 -10.93 -2.21 0.64
N SER A 12 -10.41 -3.43 0.79
CA SER A 12 -10.36 -4.13 2.08
C SER A 12 -9.52 -3.40 3.13
N LEU A 13 -8.40 -2.81 2.70
CA LEU A 13 -7.52 -2.01 3.56
C LEU A 13 -8.00 -0.56 3.72
N ARG A 14 -9.09 -0.17 3.04
CA ARG A 14 -9.61 1.20 2.98
C ARG A 14 -8.50 2.20 2.64
N LEU A 15 -7.68 1.85 1.65
CA LEU A 15 -6.70 2.79 1.13
C LEU A 15 -7.43 3.92 0.41
N GLU A 16 -7.10 5.14 0.80
CA GLU A 16 -7.59 6.37 0.20
C GLU A 16 -6.40 7.14 -0.36
N GLU A 17 -6.66 8.13 -1.23
CA GLU A 17 -5.60 9.03 -1.68
C GLU A 17 -4.86 9.63 -0.48
N PRO A 18 -3.50 9.68 -0.51
CA PRO A 18 -2.62 9.44 -1.65
C PRO A 18 -2.08 7.99 -1.78
N TRP A 19 -2.64 7.02 -1.05
CA TRP A 19 -2.14 5.65 -1.00
C TRP A 19 -2.72 4.77 -2.10
N TYR A 20 -1.91 3.85 -2.63
CA TYR A 20 -2.34 2.90 -3.66
C TYR A 20 -1.56 1.59 -3.59
N ILE A 21 -2.12 0.51 -4.13
CA ILE A 21 -1.42 -0.78 -4.22
C ILE A 21 -0.45 -0.73 -5.41
N ILE A 22 0.84 -0.99 -5.15
CA ILE A 22 1.88 -1.19 -6.17
C ILE A 22 1.84 -2.64 -6.68
N GLY A 23 1.56 -3.59 -5.79
CA GLY A 23 1.36 -4.99 -6.12
C GLY A 23 1.10 -5.82 -4.86
N ALA A 24 0.67 -7.07 -5.06
CA ALA A 24 0.49 -8.02 -4.00
C ALA A 24 0.87 -9.44 -4.44
N GLU A 25 1.52 -10.18 -3.55
CA GLU A 25 2.09 -11.50 -3.82
C GLU A 25 1.64 -12.47 -2.72
N PHE A 26 1.19 -13.65 -3.12
CA PHE A 26 0.84 -14.73 -2.18
C PHE A 26 2.06 -15.61 -1.94
N TYR A 27 2.40 -15.81 -0.66
CA TYR A 27 3.47 -16.68 -0.22
C TYR A 27 2.82 -17.93 0.38
N GLU A 28 3.00 -19.09 -0.27
CA GLU A 28 2.34 -20.32 0.17
C GLU A 28 3.05 -20.96 1.38
N GLU A 29 4.38 -20.86 1.43
CA GLU A 29 5.22 -21.43 2.49
C GLU A 29 5.01 -20.74 3.84
N GLU A 30 4.76 -19.44 3.80
CA GLU A 30 4.38 -18.61 4.92
C GLU A 30 2.99 -18.09 4.58
N PRO A 31 1.88 -18.70 5.06
CA PRO A 31 0.52 -18.49 4.57
C PRO A 31 0.06 -17.03 4.71
N ALA A 32 0.53 -16.20 3.79
CA ALA A 32 0.57 -14.76 3.90
C ALA A 32 0.45 -14.12 2.52
N ILE A 33 -0.03 -12.89 2.51
CA ILE A 33 -0.06 -12.03 1.33
C ILE A 33 0.83 -10.84 1.67
N HIS A 34 1.89 -10.65 0.88
CA HIS A 34 2.68 -9.43 0.96
C HIS A 34 2.06 -8.38 0.06
N ILE A 35 1.73 -7.24 0.65
CA ILE A 35 1.07 -6.13 -0.03
C ILE A 35 2.03 -4.96 -0.06
N HIS A 36 2.44 -4.55 -1.26
CA HIS A 36 3.27 -3.38 -1.45
C HIS A 36 2.38 -2.15 -1.67
N VAL A 37 2.38 -1.25 -0.69
CA VAL A 37 1.61 0.00 -0.73
C VAL A 37 2.53 1.16 -1.10
N GLY A 38 2.14 1.90 -2.14
CA GLY A 38 2.74 3.15 -2.56
C GLY A 38 2.00 4.35 -2.00
N VAL A 39 2.68 5.49 -2.07
CA VAL A 39 2.13 6.82 -1.79
C VAL A 39 2.44 7.72 -2.96
N ASP A 40 1.52 8.62 -3.32
CA ASP A 40 1.79 9.64 -4.33
C ASP A 40 3.03 10.46 -3.96
N LYS A 41 3.88 10.76 -4.95
CA LYS A 41 5.16 11.47 -4.71
C LYS A 41 4.98 12.91 -4.27
N ALA A 42 3.84 13.53 -4.57
CA ALA A 42 3.50 14.86 -4.11
C ALA A 42 2.89 14.86 -2.70
N ALA A 43 2.60 13.69 -2.12
CA ALA A 43 2.12 13.60 -0.75
C ALA A 43 3.21 14.03 0.24
N ALA A 44 2.92 15.07 1.00
CA ALA A 44 3.75 15.45 2.14
C ALA A 44 3.54 14.43 3.27
N LEU A 45 4.55 13.60 3.53
CA LEU A 45 4.58 12.70 4.68
C LEU A 45 5.48 13.28 5.75
N CYS A 46 5.02 13.30 6.99
CA CYS A 46 5.87 13.65 8.13
C CYS A 46 6.52 12.39 8.70
N CYS A 47 7.81 12.48 9.02
CA CYS A 47 8.49 11.42 9.76
C CYS A 47 7.79 11.23 11.12
N PRO A 48 7.31 10.01 11.46
CA PRO A 48 6.62 9.77 12.72
C PRO A 48 7.54 9.90 13.95
N VAL A 49 8.86 9.90 13.74
CA VAL A 49 9.86 10.03 14.82
C VAL A 49 10.22 11.50 15.11
N CYS A 50 10.47 12.30 14.08
CA CYS A 50 10.97 13.68 14.24
C CYS A 50 10.05 14.77 13.68
N GLY A 51 8.95 14.40 13.01
CA GLY A 51 8.00 15.33 12.42
C GLY A 51 8.49 16.07 11.15
N ALA A 52 9.73 15.87 10.72
CA ALA A 52 10.24 16.49 9.50
C ALA A 52 9.47 15.99 8.27
N PRO A 53 9.09 16.88 7.33
CA PRO A 53 8.43 16.48 6.09
C PRO A 53 9.39 15.70 5.18
N THR A 54 8.84 14.84 4.32
CA THR A 54 9.53 14.30 3.16
C THR A 54 9.95 15.45 2.24
N LYS A 55 11.19 15.39 1.73
CA LYS A 55 11.77 16.40 0.84
C LYS A 55 11.10 16.41 -0.52
#